data_AF-A0A5D3WN68-F1
#
_entry.id   AF-A0A5D3WN68-F1
#
_cell.length_a   1.000
_cell.length_b   1.000
_cell.length_c   1.000
_cell.angle_alpha   90.00
_cell.angle_beta   90.00
_cell.angle_gamma   90.00
#
_symmetry.space_group_name_H-M   'P 1'
#
loop_
_entity.id
_entity.type
_entity.pdbx_description
1 polymer ?
#
loop_
_entity_poly.entity_id
_entity_poly.type
_entity_poly.pdbx_seq_one_letter_code
_entity_poly.pdbx_strand_id
1 'polypeptide(L)'
;MTAERNNHHDADGIVENRERRPPAYFNILFFGLIIWAVIFMAYYLFSGWSSEEEFRQAMQQHRQTAGQQAPAPAPMTAAAPGVKDESADRSGDAEKGEKLFAARCAMCHGQEGKGGIGPDLTGKTYRYGNDEASIGQSITNGRPKGMPAFGNQLSPEKIADLTAFVLSLQH
;
A
#
# COMPACT_ATOMS: atom_id res chain seq x y z
N MET A 1 -2.86 -70.83 -0.98
CA MET A 1 -4.17 -70.41 -0.45
C MET A 1 -3.98 -69.11 0.30
N THR A 2 -4.12 -67.97 -0.36
CA THR A 2 -4.16 -66.66 0.30
C THR A 2 -5.59 -66.16 0.19
N ALA A 3 -6.23 -66.01 1.35
CA ALA A 3 -7.61 -65.57 1.46
C ALA A 3 -7.80 -64.19 0.82
N GLU A 4 -8.70 -64.08 -0.15
CA GLU A 4 -9.22 -62.80 -0.61
C GLU A 4 -10.09 -62.21 0.50
N ARG A 5 -9.61 -61.12 1.12
CA ARG A 5 -10.42 -60.29 2.01
C ARG A 5 -11.09 -59.23 1.14
N ASN A 6 -12.34 -59.50 0.75
CA ASN A 6 -13.17 -58.63 -0.07
C ASN A 6 -13.64 -57.43 0.77
N ASN A 7 -12.91 -56.31 0.71
CA ASN A 7 -13.32 -55.02 1.26
C ASN A 7 -13.84 -54.10 0.14
N HIS A 8 -14.79 -54.59 -0.67
CA HIS A 8 -15.46 -53.78 -1.69
C HIS A 8 -16.66 -53.06 -1.06
N HIS A 9 -16.57 -51.74 -0.92
CA HIS A 9 -17.70 -50.90 -0.62
C HIS A 9 -18.14 -50.23 -1.93
N ASP A 10 -19.19 -50.76 -2.55
CA ASP A 10 -19.74 -50.21 -3.79
C ASP A 10 -20.49 -48.91 -3.47
N ALA A 11 -19.83 -47.77 -3.67
CA ALA A 11 -20.48 -46.47 -3.63
C ALA A 11 -21.00 -46.16 -5.04
N ASP A 12 -22.31 -46.33 -5.26
CA ASP A 12 -23.01 -45.92 -6.49
C ASP A 12 -22.38 -46.48 -7.79
N GLY A 13 -22.01 -47.77 -7.77
CA GLY A 13 -21.45 -48.46 -8.94
C GLY A 13 -19.98 -48.13 -9.26
N ILE A 14 -19.32 -47.28 -8.47
CA ILE A 14 -17.88 -47.00 -8.61
C ILE A 14 -17.09 -48.00 -7.77
N VAL A 15 -16.36 -48.86 -8.48
CA VAL A 15 -15.40 -49.79 -7.89
C VAL A 15 -14.07 -49.07 -7.63
N GLU A 16 -13.76 -48.83 -6.36
CA GLU A 16 -12.46 -48.29 -5.96
C GLU A 16 -11.38 -49.38 -5.94
N ASN A 17 -10.33 -49.22 -6.75
CA ASN A 17 -9.19 -50.13 -6.73
C ASN A 17 -8.18 -49.73 -5.63
N ARG A 18 -8.56 -49.96 -4.37
CA ARG A 18 -7.76 -49.62 -3.18
C ARG A 18 -6.46 -50.45 -3.05
N GLU A 19 -6.38 -51.61 -3.70
CA GLU A 19 -5.18 -52.46 -3.73
C GLU A 19 -4.06 -51.93 -4.64
N ARG A 20 -4.34 -50.98 -5.56
CA ARG A 20 -3.28 -50.42 -6.41
C ARG A 20 -2.37 -49.50 -5.61
N ARG A 21 -1.16 -49.98 -5.37
CA ARG A 21 -0.08 -49.17 -4.78
C ARG A 21 0.18 -47.93 -5.64
N PRO A 22 0.44 -46.76 -5.02
CA PRO A 22 0.79 -45.57 -5.77
C PRO A 22 2.04 -45.83 -6.62
N PRO A 23 2.12 -45.28 -7.84
CA PRO A 23 3.29 -45.42 -8.70
C PRO A 23 4.57 -44.97 -7.99
N ALA A 24 5.70 -45.62 -8.27
CA ALA A 24 6.96 -45.36 -7.56
C ALA A 24 7.41 -43.89 -7.65
N TYR A 25 7.19 -43.22 -8.78
CA TYR A 25 7.51 -41.81 -8.96
C TYR A 25 6.73 -40.89 -8.01
N PHE A 26 5.48 -41.24 -7.66
CA PHE A 26 4.67 -40.47 -6.72
C PHE A 26 5.29 -40.51 -5.32
N ASN A 27 5.70 -41.70 -4.86
CA ASN A 27 6.34 -41.85 -3.56
C ASN A 27 7.70 -41.14 -3.51
N ILE A 28 8.50 -41.24 -4.58
CA ILE A 28 9.79 -40.54 -4.68
C ILE A 28 9.59 -39.02 -4.57
N LEU A 29 8.63 -38.46 -5.31
CA LEU A 29 8.32 -37.03 -5.25
C LEU A 29 7.79 -36.63 -3.87
N PHE A 30 6.86 -37.41 -3.29
CA PHE A 30 6.27 -37.14 -2.00
C PHE A 30 7.31 -37.08 -0.88
N PHE A 31 8.15 -38.11 -0.75
CA PHE A 31 9.21 -38.13 0.26
C PHE A 31 10.36 -37.17 -0.06
N GLY A 32 10.64 -36.92 -1.35
CA GLY A 32 11.60 -35.92 -1.78
C GLY A 32 11.22 -34.51 -1.33
N LEU A 33 9.95 -34.13 -1.46
CA LEU A 33 9.45 -32.83 -0.98
C LEU A 33 9.49 -32.71 0.54
N ILE A 34 9.20 -33.80 1.27
CA ILE A 34 9.31 -33.82 2.73
C ILE A 34 10.76 -33.59 3.16
N ILE A 35 11.72 -34.30 2.57
CA ILE A 35 13.15 -34.13 2.87
C ILE A 35 13.61 -32.71 2.52
N TRP A 36 13.21 -32.20 1.35
CA TRP A 36 13.52 -30.84 0.93
C TRP A 36 12.98 -29.79 1.91
N ALA A 37 11.72 -29.94 2.36
CA ALA A 37 11.10 -29.03 3.32
C ALA A 37 11.82 -29.05 4.69
N VAL A 38 12.23 -30.22 5.16
CA VAL A 38 12.99 -30.34 6.43
C VAL A 38 14.36 -29.67 6.30
N ILE A 39 15.07 -29.89 5.19
CA ILE A 39 16.36 -29.24 4.91
C ILE A 39 16.20 -27.72 4.81
N PHE A 40 15.18 -27.26 4.08
CA PHE A 40 14.85 -25.84 3.94
C PHE A 40 14.57 -25.20 5.31
N MET A 41 13.72 -25.82 6.12
CA MET A 41 13.40 -25.31 7.46
C MET A 41 14.63 -25.27 8.36
N ALA A 42 15.46 -26.32 8.35
CA ALA A 42 16.72 -26.33 9.11
C ALA A 42 17.66 -25.22 8.63
N TYR A 43 17.81 -25.04 7.32
CA TYR A 43 18.62 -23.96 6.74
C TYR A 43 18.16 -22.60 7.25
N TYR A 44 16.86 -22.28 7.16
CA TYR A 44 16.36 -20.99 7.62
C TYR A 44 16.43 -20.81 9.14
N LEU A 45 16.28 -21.88 9.92
CA LEU A 45 16.43 -21.84 11.38
C LEU A 45 17.87 -21.52 11.80
N PHE A 46 18.88 -22.05 11.09
CA PHE A 46 20.30 -21.86 11.43
C PHE A 46 20.99 -20.73 10.65
N SER A 47 20.39 -20.23 9.57
CA SER A 47 20.97 -19.16 8.74
C SER A 47 20.99 -17.79 9.40
N GLY A 48 20.22 -17.58 10.47
CA GLY A 48 20.04 -16.27 11.10
C GLY A 48 19.28 -15.25 10.24
N TRP A 49 18.74 -15.67 9.11
CA TRP A 49 17.93 -14.83 8.23
C TRP A 49 16.58 -14.50 8.87
N SER A 50 16.19 -13.21 8.86
CA SER A 50 14.88 -12.77 9.34
C SER A 50 14.26 -11.74 8.39
N SER A 51 12.99 -11.95 8.04
CA SER A 51 12.24 -11.04 7.18
C SER A 51 12.09 -9.63 7.79
N GLU A 52 12.11 -9.53 9.12
CA GLU A 52 12.02 -8.27 9.86
C GLU A 52 13.26 -7.40 9.62
N GLU A 53 14.45 -7.99 9.56
CA GLU A 53 15.69 -7.25 9.34
C GLU A 53 15.77 -6.73 7.89
N GLU A 54 15.39 -7.54 6.92
CA GLU A 54 15.29 -7.09 5.52
C GLU A 54 14.27 -5.95 5.36
N PHE A 55 13.12 -6.03 6.03
CA PHE A 55 12.13 -4.96 6.02
C PHE A 55 12.68 -3.68 6.66
N ARG A 56 13.37 -3.79 7.80
CA ARG A 56 14.03 -2.63 8.44
C ARG A 56 15.07 -2.00 7.54
N GLN A 57 15.88 -2.79 6.85
CA GLN A 57 16.87 -2.30 5.89
C GLN A 57 16.21 -1.60 4.71
N ALA A 58 15.16 -2.20 4.12
CA ALA A 58 14.40 -1.58 3.03
C ALA A 58 13.75 -0.26 3.47
N MET A 59 13.18 -0.20 4.67
CA MET A 59 12.61 1.03 5.24
C MET A 59 13.68 2.09 5.55
N GLN A 60 14.88 1.68 5.98
CA GLN A 60 16.01 2.61 6.17
C GLN A 60 16.50 3.17 4.84
N GLN A 61 16.60 2.36 3.79
CA GLN A 61 16.95 2.82 2.44
C GLN A 61 15.89 3.79 1.91
N HIS A 62 14.60 3.49 2.11
CA HIS A 62 13.52 4.43 1.81
C HIS A 62 13.62 5.71 2.64
N ARG A 63 14.03 5.64 3.91
CA ARG A 63 14.24 6.83 4.75
C ARG A 63 15.45 7.65 4.32
N GLN A 64 16.50 7.04 3.78
CA GLN A 64 17.68 7.76 3.29
C GLN A 64 17.41 8.45 1.95
N THR A 65 16.69 7.78 1.04
CA THR A 65 16.24 8.36 -0.23
C THR A 65 15.16 9.42 -0.02
N ALA A 66 14.19 9.17 0.87
CA ALA A 66 13.19 10.18 1.26
C ALA A 66 13.78 11.28 2.16
N GLY A 67 14.85 11.01 2.90
CA GLY A 67 15.57 11.98 3.74
C GLY A 67 16.39 12.98 2.93
N GLN A 68 16.63 12.71 1.64
CA GLN A 68 17.08 13.71 0.68
C GLN A 68 15.92 14.59 0.15
N GLN A 69 14.67 14.27 0.50
CA GLN A 69 13.45 14.93 0.03
C GLN A 69 12.48 15.34 1.15
N ALA A 70 12.84 15.21 2.42
CA ALA A 70 12.08 15.73 3.54
C ALA A 70 13.03 16.41 4.54
N PRO A 71 12.86 17.71 4.84
CA PRO A 71 13.49 18.27 6.02
C PRO A 71 12.97 17.55 7.27
N ALA A 72 13.87 17.24 8.20
CA ALA A 72 13.57 16.43 9.38
C ALA A 72 12.41 17.03 10.22
N PRO A 73 11.48 16.21 10.75
CA PRO A 73 10.51 16.70 11.72
C PRO A 73 11.24 17.07 13.02
N ALA A 74 11.16 18.35 13.40
CA ALA A 74 11.62 18.85 14.67
C ALA A 74 10.93 18.11 15.84
N PRO A 75 11.60 17.90 16.99
CA PRO A 75 10.99 17.26 18.15
C PRO A 75 9.78 18.07 18.61
N MET A 76 8.62 17.42 18.66
CA MET A 76 7.39 17.97 19.22
C MET A 76 7.54 18.14 20.74
N THR A 77 8.11 19.25 21.17
CA THR A 77 7.98 19.74 22.53
C THR A 77 7.54 21.19 22.51
N ALA A 78 6.46 21.44 23.26
CA ALA A 78 5.89 22.72 23.65
C ALA A 78 5.05 23.48 22.59
N ALA A 79 3.84 23.80 23.02
CA ALA A 79 2.87 24.66 22.35
C ALA A 79 3.49 25.95 21.81
N ALA A 80 3.23 26.24 20.53
CA ALA A 80 3.47 27.54 19.93
C ALA A 80 2.12 28.13 19.47
N PRO A 81 1.81 29.39 19.83
CA PRO A 81 0.61 30.08 19.40
C PRO A 81 0.74 30.54 17.94
N GLY A 82 -0.28 30.24 17.13
CA GLY A 82 -0.47 30.84 15.81
C GLY A 82 0.48 30.34 14.73
N VAL A 83 0.09 29.27 14.03
CA VAL A 83 0.69 28.88 12.75
C VAL A 83 0.35 29.99 11.75
N LYS A 84 1.30 30.87 11.49
CA LYS A 84 1.28 31.69 10.28
C LYS A 84 1.58 30.77 9.10
N ASP A 85 0.92 31.09 8.01
CA ASP A 85 0.91 30.40 6.74
C ASP A 85 2.34 30.15 6.22
N GLU A 86 2.86 28.96 6.47
CA GLU A 86 4.14 28.50 5.92
C GLU A 86 3.90 27.53 4.74
N SER A 87 2.65 27.38 4.30
CA SER A 87 2.26 26.58 3.13
C SER A 87 2.48 27.31 1.81
N ALA A 88 2.63 28.64 1.82
CA ALA A 88 2.73 29.46 0.61
C ALA A 88 4.12 29.54 -0.04
N ASP A 89 5.16 28.93 0.54
CA ASP A 89 6.56 29.04 0.05
C ASP A 89 7.27 27.69 -0.17
N ARG A 90 6.52 26.57 -0.17
CA ARG A 90 7.08 25.27 -0.56
C ARG A 90 6.58 24.94 -1.96
N SER A 91 7.41 25.18 -2.97
CA SER A 91 7.09 24.74 -4.34
C SER A 91 6.93 23.21 -4.37
N GLY A 92 5.69 22.75 -4.35
CA GLY A 92 5.37 21.32 -4.48
C GLY A 92 5.75 20.78 -5.85
N ASP A 93 6.03 19.48 -5.91
CA ASP A 93 6.35 18.76 -7.14
C ASP A 93 5.07 18.13 -7.72
N ALA A 94 4.60 18.68 -8.85
CA ALA A 94 3.36 18.24 -9.48
C ALA A 94 3.40 16.77 -9.96
N GLU A 95 4.56 16.23 -10.34
CA GLU A 95 4.68 14.83 -10.77
C GLU A 95 4.53 13.86 -9.59
N LYS A 96 5.06 14.24 -8.42
CA LYS A 96 4.83 13.50 -7.17
C LYS A 96 3.39 13.63 -6.71
N GLY A 97 2.84 14.84 -6.85
CA GLY A 97 1.44 15.15 -6.58
C GLY A 97 0.49 14.28 -7.39
N GLU A 98 0.73 14.09 -8.69
CA GLU A 98 -0.08 13.25 -9.58
C GLU A 98 -0.18 11.81 -9.08
N LYS A 99 0.95 11.21 -8.71
CA LYS A 99 0.98 9.83 -8.19
C LYS A 99 0.22 9.70 -6.87
N LEU A 100 0.37 10.68 -5.98
CA LEU A 100 -0.37 10.72 -4.71
C LEU A 100 -1.86 10.94 -4.95
N PHE A 101 -2.22 11.78 -5.91
CA PHE A 101 -3.59 12.07 -6.29
C PHE A 101 -4.28 10.82 -6.83
N ALA A 102 -3.62 10.08 -7.73
CA ALA A 102 -4.13 8.81 -8.25
C ALA A 102 -4.40 7.79 -7.14
N ALA A 103 -3.55 7.74 -6.11
CA ALA A 103 -3.66 6.79 -5.01
C ALA A 103 -4.72 7.15 -3.96
N ARG A 104 -5.04 8.45 -3.78
CA ARG A 104 -5.85 8.93 -2.62
C ARG A 104 -7.06 9.77 -2.99
N CYS A 105 -7.00 10.51 -4.09
CA CYS A 105 -7.96 11.56 -4.43
C CYS A 105 -8.83 11.21 -5.65
N ALA A 106 -8.25 10.47 -6.61
CA ALA A 106 -8.90 10.13 -7.88
C ALA A 106 -10.17 9.30 -7.73
N MET A 107 -10.33 8.56 -6.63
CA MET A 107 -11.57 7.82 -6.34
C MET A 107 -12.79 8.74 -6.22
N CYS A 108 -12.61 9.97 -5.73
CA CYS A 108 -13.71 10.92 -5.59
C CYS A 108 -13.70 11.98 -6.69
N HIS A 109 -12.52 12.46 -7.08
CA HIS A 109 -12.36 13.58 -8.03
C HIS A 109 -12.07 13.14 -9.47
N GLY A 110 -12.06 11.84 -9.76
CA GLY A 110 -11.70 11.28 -11.06
C GLY A 110 -10.19 11.31 -11.31
N GLN A 111 -9.70 10.47 -12.24
CA GLN A 111 -8.27 10.40 -12.57
C GLN A 111 -7.71 11.72 -13.11
N GLU A 112 -8.51 12.44 -13.88
CA GLU A 112 -8.15 13.73 -14.48
C GLU A 112 -8.61 14.93 -13.64
N GLY A 113 -9.08 14.71 -12.41
CA GLY A 113 -9.59 15.79 -11.55
C GLY A 113 -10.94 16.39 -11.99
N LYS A 114 -11.58 15.85 -13.03
CA LYS A 114 -12.86 16.32 -13.60
C LYS A 114 -14.09 16.12 -12.72
N GLY A 115 -13.91 15.59 -11.51
CA GLY A 115 -14.96 15.36 -10.53
C GLY A 115 -15.60 13.96 -10.61
N GLY A 116 -16.69 13.80 -9.88
CA GLY A 116 -17.43 12.55 -9.75
C GLY A 116 -18.28 12.58 -8.48
N ILE A 117 -17.81 11.89 -7.43
CA ILE A 117 -18.36 12.01 -6.07
C ILE A 117 -17.97 13.37 -5.48
N GLY A 118 -16.72 13.77 -5.71
CA GLY A 118 -16.18 15.08 -5.37
C GLY A 118 -16.37 16.11 -6.50
N PRO A 119 -16.17 17.40 -6.20
CA PRO A 119 -16.26 18.46 -7.20
C PRO A 119 -15.17 18.34 -8.27
N ASP A 120 -15.43 18.97 -9.41
CA ASP A 120 -14.45 19.20 -10.47
C ASP A 120 -13.34 20.15 -9.97
N LEU A 121 -12.10 19.71 -10.08
CA LEU A 121 -10.89 20.42 -9.69
C LEU A 121 -10.20 21.11 -10.87
N THR A 122 -10.68 20.93 -12.10
CA THR A 122 -10.10 21.58 -13.28
C THR A 122 -10.59 23.01 -13.51
N GLY A 123 -11.71 23.37 -12.90
CA GLY A 123 -12.35 24.68 -13.05
C GLY A 123 -11.65 25.83 -12.31
N LYS A 124 -11.94 27.06 -12.73
CA LYS A 124 -11.34 28.30 -12.17
C LYS A 124 -11.96 28.78 -10.84
N THR A 125 -13.10 28.22 -10.44
CA THR A 125 -13.87 28.71 -9.29
C THR A 125 -14.08 27.61 -8.27
N TYR A 126 -13.47 27.75 -7.10
CA TYR A 126 -13.69 26.87 -5.95
C TYR A 126 -14.47 27.59 -4.86
N ARG A 127 -15.31 26.84 -4.12
CA ARG A 127 -16.10 27.38 -3.00
C ARG A 127 -15.22 27.92 -1.86
N TYR A 128 -14.03 27.36 -1.69
CA TYR A 128 -13.16 27.61 -0.54
C TYR A 128 -11.88 28.37 -0.89
N GLY A 129 -11.82 28.99 -2.08
CA GLY A 129 -10.60 29.63 -2.60
C GLY A 129 -9.83 28.71 -3.55
N ASN A 130 -9.18 29.30 -4.55
CA ASN A 130 -8.40 28.62 -5.60
C ASN A 130 -6.90 28.92 -5.53
N ASP A 131 -6.46 29.64 -4.51
CA ASP A 131 -5.05 29.86 -4.21
C ASP A 131 -4.41 28.65 -3.51
N GLU A 132 -3.09 28.59 -3.54
CA GLU A 132 -2.28 27.51 -2.97
C GLU A 132 -2.61 27.26 -1.49
N ALA A 133 -2.70 28.32 -0.68
CA ALA A 133 -3.00 28.21 0.74
C ALA A 133 -4.40 27.64 0.99
N SER A 134 -5.41 28.13 0.26
CA SER A 134 -6.79 27.63 0.34
C SER A 134 -6.94 26.15 -0.04
N ILE A 135 -6.22 25.71 -1.08
CA ILE A 135 -6.22 24.31 -1.53
C ILE A 135 -5.49 23.44 -0.51
N GLY A 136 -4.29 23.83 -0.08
CA GLY A 136 -3.52 23.12 0.93
C GLY A 136 -4.29 22.99 2.24
N GLN A 137 -5.00 24.04 2.68
CA GLN A 137 -5.84 24.01 3.86
C GLN A 137 -7.05 23.08 3.69
N SER A 138 -7.63 23.01 2.49
CA SER A 138 -8.73 22.09 2.18
C SER A 138 -8.29 20.63 2.24
N ILE A 139 -7.09 20.31 1.75
CA ILE A 139 -6.50 18.97 1.83
C ILE A 139 -6.16 18.62 3.29
N THR A 140 -5.57 19.57 4.03
CA THR A 140 -5.13 19.37 5.41
C THR A 140 -6.30 19.11 6.35
N ASN A 141 -7.31 19.98 6.32
CA ASN A 141 -8.42 19.96 7.27
C ASN A 141 -9.65 19.21 6.76
N GLY A 142 -9.67 18.83 5.48
CA GLY A 142 -10.86 18.31 4.83
C GLY A 142 -11.95 19.38 4.69
N ARG A 143 -13.10 18.97 4.17
CA ARG A 143 -14.27 19.86 4.03
C ARG A 143 -15.56 19.11 4.40
N PRO A 144 -16.56 19.82 4.97
CA PRO A 144 -17.82 19.21 5.34
C PRO A 144 -18.51 18.61 4.09
N LYS A 145 -19.31 17.56 4.31
CA LYS A 145 -20.00 16.78 3.25
C LYS A 145 -19.12 15.83 2.44
N GLY A 146 -18.14 15.19 3.07
CA GLY A 146 -17.53 13.95 2.55
C GLY A 146 -16.07 14.03 2.12
N MET A 147 -15.40 15.18 2.23
CA MET A 147 -13.95 15.27 2.00
C MET A 147 -13.20 15.07 3.33
N PRO A 148 -12.47 13.96 3.53
CA PRO A 148 -11.75 13.69 4.78
C PRO A 148 -10.54 14.62 4.95
N ALA A 149 -10.09 14.77 6.19
CA ALA A 149 -8.88 15.52 6.54
C ALA A 149 -7.63 14.65 6.35
N PHE A 150 -6.65 15.14 5.59
CA PHE A 150 -5.40 14.41 5.34
C PHE A 150 -4.21 14.91 6.16
N GLY A 151 -4.36 15.98 6.96
CA GLY A 151 -3.27 16.56 7.74
C GLY A 151 -2.60 15.61 8.74
N ASN A 152 -3.31 14.58 9.22
CA ASN A 152 -2.75 13.55 10.10
C ASN A 152 -2.23 12.31 9.35
N GLN A 153 -2.42 12.24 8.03
CA GLN A 153 -2.08 11.08 7.20
C GLN A 153 -0.94 11.37 6.22
N LEU A 154 -0.79 12.63 5.82
CA LEU A 154 0.21 13.11 4.87
C LEU A 154 1.13 14.11 5.56
N SER A 155 2.41 14.08 5.21
CA SER A 155 3.36 15.11 5.66
C SER A 155 3.09 16.43 4.93
N PRO A 156 3.49 17.58 5.48
CA PRO A 156 3.30 18.89 4.84
C PRO A 156 3.85 18.96 3.41
N GLU A 157 4.97 18.28 3.14
CA GLU A 157 5.58 18.21 1.80
C GLU A 157 4.66 17.51 0.81
N LYS A 158 4.05 16.38 1.22
CA LYS A 158 3.08 15.66 0.37
C LYS A 158 1.82 16.46 0.09
N ILE A 159 1.41 17.30 1.04
CA ILE A 159 0.28 18.21 0.85
C ILE A 159 0.65 19.33 -0.13
N ALA A 160 1.87 19.86 -0.08
CA ALA A 160 2.39 20.81 -1.06
C ALA A 160 2.47 20.19 -2.47
N ASP A 161 3.00 18.97 -2.61
CA ASP A 161 3.04 18.22 -3.87
C ASP A 161 1.63 18.04 -4.47
N LEU A 162 0.66 17.61 -3.66
CA LEU A 162 -0.74 17.50 -4.07
C LEU A 162 -1.33 18.85 -4.49
N THR A 163 -1.02 19.91 -3.76
CA THR A 163 -1.51 21.26 -4.06
C THR A 163 -0.96 21.76 -5.39
N ALA A 164 0.33 21.55 -5.64
CA ALA A 164 0.98 21.90 -6.91
C ALA A 164 0.36 21.15 -8.10
N PHE A 165 0.03 19.87 -7.92
CA PHE A 165 -0.68 19.11 -8.95
C PHE A 165 -2.12 19.63 -9.18
N VAL A 166 -2.87 19.92 -8.13
CA VAL A 166 -4.24 20.47 -8.28
C VAL A 166 -4.20 21.83 -8.98
N LEU A 167 -3.21 22.67 -8.68
CA LEU A 167 -3.01 23.94 -9.37
C LEU A 167 -2.65 23.75 -10.85
N SER A 168 -1.85 22.73 -11.19
CA SER A 168 -1.51 22.45 -12.60
C SER A 168 -2.69 21.95 -13.42
N LEU A 169 -3.73 21.41 -12.78
CA LEU A 169 -4.99 21.02 -13.41
C LEU A 169 -5.92 22.22 -13.71
N GLN A 170 -5.66 23.41 -13.17
CA GLN A 170 -6.51 24.58 -13.41
C GLN A 170 -6.17 25.23 -14.76
N HIS A 171 -7.15 25.28 -15.66
CA HIS A 171 -7.00 25.88 -17.00
C HIS A 171 -8.15 26.83 -17.36
#